data_AF-A0A3C0UPA5-F1
#
_entry.id   AF-A0A3C0UPA5-F1
#
_cell.length_a   1.000
_cell.length_b   1.000
_cell.length_c   1.000
_cell.angle_alpha   90.00
_cell.angle_beta   90.00
_cell.angle_gamma   90.00
#
_symmetry.space_group_name_H-M   'P 1'
#
loop_
_entity.id
_entity.type
_entity.pdbx_description
1 polymer ?
#
loop_
_entity_poly.entity_id
_entity_poly.type
_entity_poly.pdbx_seq_one_letter_code
_entity_poly.pdbx_strand_id
1 'polypeptide(L)' 'FVFGDLTNKHDTYGGGRFLDAPAPDAEGYTYIDFNKAYNPPCAFTPYATCPLPTKENRLQVAIKAGEKYHGDH' A
#
# COMPACT_ATOMS: atom_id res chain seq x y z
N PHE A 1 5.84 3.63 -4.32
CA PHE A 1 4.60 4.41 -4.56
C PHE A 1 3.52 4.01 -3.56
N VAL A 2 2.41 4.77 -3.49
CA VAL A 2 1.28 4.50 -2.55
C VAL A 2 0.08 3.99 -3.32
N PHE A 3 -0.56 2.94 -2.80
CA PHE A 3 -1.80 2.41 -3.34
C PHE A 3 -2.83 2.13 -2.24
N GLY A 4 -4.09 2.10 -2.66
CA GLY A 4 -5.21 1.63 -1.86
C GLY A 4 -5.92 0.45 -2.53
N ASP A 5 -6.53 -0.40 -1.73
CA ASP A 5 -7.27 -1.60 -2.14
C ASP A 5 -8.41 -1.88 -1.15
N LEU A 6 -9.24 -2.88 -1.43
CA LEU A 6 -10.42 -3.17 -0.61
C LEU A 6 -10.09 -3.70 0.81
N THR A 7 -8.83 -3.97 1.13
CA THR A 7 -8.40 -4.38 2.49
C THR A 7 -8.09 -3.23 3.45
N ASN A 8 -7.94 -1.98 2.97
CA ASN A 8 -7.41 -0.83 3.73
C ASN A 8 -8.24 -0.35 4.92
N LYS A 9 -9.28 -1.05 5.38
CA LYS A 9 -10.02 -0.71 6.61
C LYS A 9 -10.42 -1.92 7.43
N HIS A 10 -9.93 -3.10 7.03
CA HIS A 10 -10.33 -4.38 7.60
C HIS A 10 -9.09 -5.18 7.97
N ASP A 11 -8.21 -5.42 7.00
CA ASP A 11 -7.04 -6.29 7.18
C ASP A 11 -5.71 -5.52 7.12
N THR A 12 -5.69 -4.33 6.51
CA THR A 12 -4.50 -3.50 6.28
C THR A 12 -4.78 -2.03 6.63
N TYR A 13 -3.71 -1.20 6.67
CA TYR A 13 -3.79 0.16 7.21
C TYR A 13 -4.79 1.06 6.45
N GLY A 14 -5.54 1.86 7.22
CA GLY A 14 -6.51 2.88 6.80
C GLY A 14 -6.12 3.71 5.57
N GLY A 15 -4.88 4.20 5.60
CA GLY A 15 -4.37 5.21 4.68
C GLY A 15 -3.78 4.66 3.39
N GLY A 16 -3.78 3.35 3.16
CA GLY A 16 -3.06 2.72 2.04
C GLY A 16 -1.75 2.08 2.47
N ARG A 17 -1.06 1.47 1.50
CA ARG A 17 0.25 0.83 1.70
C ARG A 17 1.29 1.36 0.73
N PHE A 18 2.54 1.26 1.11
CA PHE A 18 3.67 1.53 0.23
C PHE A 18 4.05 0.27 -0.51
N LEU A 19 4.47 0.45 -1.75
CA LEU A 19 5.03 -0.62 -2.56
C LEU A 19 6.09 -0.04 -3.49
N ASP A 20 7.25 -0.67 -3.49
CA ASP A 20 8.34 -0.32 -4.38
C ASP A 20 8.37 -1.30 -5.56
N ALA A 21 8.51 -0.77 -6.76
CA ALA A 21 8.64 -1.55 -7.98
C ALA A 21 9.89 -1.07 -8.74
N PRO A 22 10.60 -1.98 -9.42
CA PRO A 22 11.70 -1.59 -10.29
C PRO A 22 11.19 -0.73 -11.44
N ALA A 23 12.10 0.05 -12.04
CA ALA A 23 11.82 0.69 -13.30
C ALA A 23 11.43 -0.36 -14.36
N PRO A 24 10.59 -0.01 -15.34
CA PRO A 24 10.27 -0.92 -16.43
C PRO A 24 11.52 -1.39 -17.18
N ASP A 25 11.44 -2.61 -17.72
CA ASP A 25 12.45 -3.19 -18.61
C ASP A 25 12.49 -2.47 -19.97
N ALA A 26 13.35 -2.96 -20.88
CA ALA A 26 13.53 -2.35 -22.20
C ALA A 26 12.25 -2.39 -23.06
N GLU A 27 11.37 -3.35 -22.78
CA GLU A 27 10.08 -3.55 -23.41
C GLU A 27 8.95 -2.73 -22.74
N GLY A 28 9.25 -2.06 -21.62
CA GLY A 28 8.33 -1.20 -20.89
C GLY A 28 7.46 -1.92 -19.85
N TYR A 29 7.79 -3.17 -19.49
CA TYR A 29 7.09 -3.93 -18.47
C TYR A 29 7.79 -3.83 -17.11
N THR A 30 7.01 -3.87 -16.03
CA THR A 30 7.54 -4.00 -14.66
C THR A 30 6.68 -4.98 -13.87
N TYR A 31 7.25 -5.55 -12.83
CA TYR A 31 6.55 -6.45 -11.91
C TYR A 31 6.19 -5.71 -10.63
N ILE A 32 4.91 -5.80 -10.27
CA ILE A 32 4.37 -5.28 -9.02
C ILE A 32 4.16 -6.47 -8.09
N ASP A 33 4.96 -6.56 -7.04
CA ASP A 33 4.89 -7.64 -6.05
C ASP A 33 4.18 -7.19 -4.77
N PHE A 34 2.86 -7.37 -4.72
CA PHE A 34 2.05 -7.00 -3.57
C PHE A 34 2.41 -7.73 -2.26
N ASN A 35 3.17 -8.83 -2.31
CA ASN A 35 3.67 -9.48 -1.09
C ASN A 35 4.65 -8.60 -0.32
N LYS A 36 5.26 -7.62 -0.99
CA LYS A 36 6.20 -6.66 -0.41
C LYS A 36 5.53 -5.34 -0.01
N ALA A 37 4.21 -5.24 -0.09
CA ALA A 37 3.51 -4.03 0.37
C ALA A 37 3.64 -3.87 1.89
N TYR A 38 3.96 -2.67 2.36
CA TYR A 38 4.21 -2.38 3.77
C TYR A 38 3.47 -1.13 4.26
N ASN A 39 3.28 -1.03 5.57
CA ASN A 39 2.55 0.08 6.18
C ASN A 39 3.41 1.36 6.20
N PRO A 40 2.85 2.54 5.87
CA PRO A 40 3.57 3.81 5.95
C PRO A 40 3.89 4.16 7.41
N PRO A 41 4.90 5.03 7.68
CA PRO A 41 5.24 5.44 9.05
C PRO A 41 4.06 5.99 9.84
N CYS A 42 3.13 6.68 9.18
CA CYS A 42 1.95 7.23 9.83
C CYS A 42 0.95 6.17 10.34
N ALA A 43 1.13 4.90 10.00
CA ALA A 43 0.40 3.79 10.61
C ALA A 43 0.81 3.53 12.06
N PHE A 44 2.00 3.99 12.48
CA PHE A 44 2.60 3.70 13.79
C PHE A 44 2.80 4.94 14.65
N THR A 45 2.63 6.13 14.09
CA THR A 45 2.82 7.37 14.85
C THR A 45 1.96 8.51 14.29
N PRO A 46 1.29 9.30 15.17
CA PRO A 46 0.52 10.46 14.75
C PRO A 46 1.40 11.63 14.29
N TYR A 47 2.71 11.57 14.53
CA TYR A 47 3.65 12.64 14.18
C TYR A 47 4.16 12.57 12.74
N ALA A 48 3.81 11.51 11.99
CA ALA A 48 4.17 11.37 10.59
C ALA A 48 3.02 11.76 9.66
N THR A 49 3.31 12.57 8.65
CA THR A 49 2.34 12.93 7.61
C THR A 49 2.00 11.72 6.74
N CYS A 50 0.71 11.40 6.61
CA CYS A 50 0.26 10.34 5.72
C CYS A 50 0.19 10.78 4.25
N PRO A 51 0.94 10.14 3.34
CA PRO A 51 0.65 10.25 1.91
C PRO A 51 -0.50 9.30 1.55
N LEU A 52 -1.62 9.86 1.11
CA LEU A 52 -2.81 9.10 0.74
C LEU A 52 -2.77 8.71 -0.75
N PRO A 53 -3.29 7.53 -1.12
CA PRO A 53 -3.39 7.13 -2.52
C PRO A 53 -4.34 8.06 -3.28
N THR A 54 -3.90 8.47 -4.48
CA THR A 54 -4.73 9.18 -5.46
C THR A 54 -5.92 8.30 -5.88
N LYS A 55 -6.89 8.87 -6.61
CA LYS A 55 -8.06 8.09 -7.03
C LYS A 55 -7.69 6.96 -7.97
N GLU A 56 -6.70 7.19 -8.83
CA GLU A 56 -6.20 6.26 -9.84
C GLU A 56 -5.46 5.08 -9.21
N ASN A 57 -4.84 5.29 -8.05
CA ASN A 57 -4.13 4.25 -7.30
C ASN A 57 -5.03 3.51 -6.29
N ARG A 58 -6.36 3.62 -6.42
CA ARG A 58 -7.32 2.85 -5.60
C ARG A 58 -7.89 1.72 -6.42
N LEU A 59 -7.43 0.52 -6.12
CA LEU A 59 -7.80 -0.70 -6.82
C LEU A 59 -9.12 -1.24 -6.26
N GLN A 60 -10.06 -1.60 -7.14
CA GLN A 60 -11.34 -2.21 -6.76
C GLN A 60 -11.23 -3.73 -6.56
N VAL A 61 -10.13 -4.16 -5.94
CA VAL A 61 -9.81 -5.56 -5.65
C VAL A 61 -9.24 -5.65 -4.24
N ALA A 62 -9.45 -6.77 -3.56
CA ALA A 62 -8.86 -7.03 -2.26
C ALA A 62 -7.47 -7.67 -2.43
N ILE A 63 -6.43 -7.00 -1.92
CA ILE A 63 -5.05 -7.50 -1.97
C ILE A 63 -4.67 -8.01 -0.58
N LYS A 64 -4.83 -9.32 -0.38
CA LYS A 64 -4.61 -10.01 0.90
C LYS A 64 -3.14 -10.35 1.20
N ALA A 65 -2.23 -9.99 0.29
CA ALA A 65 -0.80 -10.18 0.43
C ALA A 65 -0.14 -8.92 1.01
N GLY A 66 1.05 -9.06 1.62
CA GLY A 66 1.79 -7.96 2.23
C GLY A 66 1.49 -7.78 3.72
N GLU A 67 1.97 -6.66 4.28
CA GLU A 67 1.83 -6.36 5.70
C GLU A 67 0.36 -6.11 6.07
N LYS A 68 -0.06 -6.71 7.19
CA LYS A 68 -1.36 -6.48 7.83
C LYS A 68 -1.28 -5.34 8.83
N TYR A 69 -2.42 -4.81 9.24
CA TYR A 69 -2.49 -3.79 10.27
C TYR A 69 -3.64 -4.11 11.21
N HIS A 70 -3.34 -4.27 12.50
CA HIS A 70 -4.33 -4.62 13.53
C HIS A 70 -4.64 -3.44 14.48
N GLY A 71 -4.16 -2.22 14.18
CA GLY A 71 -4.34 -1.04 15.02
C GLY A 71 -3.44 -1.01 16.26
N ASP A 72 -3.64 0.02 17.09
CA ASP A 72 -3.08 0.08 18.44
C ASP A 72 -3.88 -0.90 19.31
N HIS A 73 -3.23 -2.00 19.71
CA HIS A 73 -3.73 -2.91 20.74
C HIS A 73 -3.74 -2.26 22.11
#